data_AF-A0A7W5HFL9-F1
#
_entry.id   AF-A0A7W5HFL9-F1
#
_cell.length_a   1.000
_cell.length_b   1.000
_cell.length_c   1.000
_cell.angle_alpha   90.00
_cell.angle_beta   90.00
_cell.angle_gamma   90.00
#
_symmetry.space_group_name_H-M   'P 1'
#
loop_
_entity.id
_entity.type
_entity.pdbx_description
1 polymer ?
#
loop_
_entity_poly.entity_id
_entity_poly.type
_entity_poly.pdbx_seq_one_letter_code
_entity_poly.pdbx_strand_id
1 'polypeptide(L)' 'MVSLQQGLLTDEFEVSMVKLRRWFGVARRTVYCRPTKAPPKIQEAIAALLSKRSRLSAIGPSPACLA' A
#
# COMPACT_ATOMS: atom_id res chain seq x y z
N MET A 1 6.74 11.00 4.74
CA MET A 1 7.93 10.71 3.90
C MET A 1 8.19 11.81 2.89
N VAL A 2 7.19 12.21 2.07
CA VAL A 2 7.34 13.31 1.09
C VAL A 2 7.75 14.63 1.76
N SER A 3 7.19 14.95 2.92
CA SER A 3 7.58 16.13 3.73
C SER A 3 9.06 16.13 4.15
N LEU A 4 9.64 14.95 4.39
CA LEU A 4 11.04 14.81 4.82
C LEU A 4 11.99 14.98 3.63
N GLN A 5 11.60 14.48 2.45
CA GLN A 5 12.34 14.71 1.22
C GLN A 5 12.32 16.19 0.80
N GLN A 6 11.20 16.89 1.06
CA GLN A 6 11.08 18.33 0.80
C GLN A 6 11.98 19.16 1.72
N GLY A 7 12.04 18.85 3.02
CA GLY A 7 12.96 19.52 3.94
C GLY A 7 14.43 19.31 3.56
N LEU A 8 14.82 18.06 3.25
CA LEU A 8 16.18 17.75 2.81
C LEU A 8 16.56 18.46 1.50
N LEU A 9 15.61 18.66 0.59
CA LEU A 9 15.85 19.41 -0.64
C LEU A 9 16.09 20.91 -0.36
N THR A 10 15.44 21.47 0.66
CA THR A 10 15.70 22.84 1.13
C THR A 10 17.10 22.99 1.74
N ASP A 11 17.61 21.93 2.36
CA ASP A 11 18.98 21.83 2.86
C ASP A 11 20.00 21.43 1.76
N GLU A 12 19.63 21.54 0.48
CA GLU A 12 20.41 21.15 -0.72
C GLU A 12 20.79 19.66 -0.80
N PHE A 13 20.20 18.82 0.05
CA PHE A 13 20.47 17.39 0.10
C PHE A 13 19.52 16.62 -0.81
N GLU A 14 19.98 16.29 -2.03
CA GLU A 14 19.20 15.47 -2.95
C GLU A 14 19.27 13.98 -2.58
N VAL A 15 18.24 13.50 -1.87
CA VAL A 15 18.15 12.09 -1.44
C VAL A 15 17.01 11.38 -2.16
N SER A 16 17.30 10.22 -2.76
CA SER A 16 16.27 9.39 -3.36
C SER A 16 15.38 8.73 -2.29
N MET A 17 14.10 8.58 -2.63
CA MET A 17 13.09 7.93 -1.79
C MET A 17 13.48 6.49 -1.38
N VAL A 18 14.26 5.79 -2.20
CA VAL A 18 14.76 4.43 -1.89
C VAL A 18 15.79 4.47 -0.76
N LYS A 19 16.69 5.45 -0.79
CA LYS A 19 17.74 5.62 0.23
C LYS A 19 17.11 5.99 1.59
N LEU A 20 16.13 6.92 1.58
CA LEU A 20 15.35 7.27 2.77
C LEU A 20 14.61 6.05 3.36
N ARG A 21 13.89 5.30 2.53
CA ARG A 21 13.17 4.09 3.00
C ARG A 21 14.11 3.07 3.64
N ARG A 22 15.30 2.89 3.07
CA ARG A 22 16.32 1.97 3.61
C ARG A 22 16.83 2.43 4.96
N TRP A 23 17.07 3.73 5.15
CA TRP A 23 17.50 4.27 6.44
C TRP A 23 16.44 4.10 7.53
N PHE A 24 15.18 4.37 7.20
CA PHE A 24 14.09 4.24 8.17
C PHE A 24 13.57 2.80 8.30
N GLY A 25 14.13 1.81 7.59
CA GLY A 25 13.67 0.42 7.61
C GLY A 25 12.23 0.23 7.11
N VAL A 26 11.68 1.19 6.36
CA VAL A 26 10.26 1.18 5.96
C VAL A 26 10.09 0.43 4.64
N ALA A 27 9.29 -0.64 4.68
CA ALA A 27 8.94 -1.41 3.49
C ALA A 27 8.18 -0.55 2.46
N ARG A 28 8.51 -0.71 1.17
CA ARG A 28 7.86 0.02 0.07
C ARG A 28 6.32 -0.09 0.10
N ARG A 29 5.80 -1.26 0.46
CA ARG A 29 4.36 -1.57 0.47
C ARG A 29 3.60 -0.74 1.51
N THR A 30 4.18 -0.48 2.68
CA THR A 30 3.52 0.34 3.72
C THR A 30 3.49 1.82 3.33
N VAL A 31 4.45 2.27 2.51
CA VAL A 31 4.48 3.65 2.01
C VAL A 31 3.40 3.90 0.95
N TYR A 32 3.14 2.92 0.06
CA TYR A 32 2.18 3.10 -1.03
C TYR A 32 0.77 2.65 -0.71
N CYS A 33 0.64 1.51 -0.02
CA CYS A 33 -0.66 0.97 0.33
C CYS A 33 -1.05 1.53 1.69
N ARG A 34 -1.92 2.53 1.69
CA ARG A 34 -2.62 2.90 2.92
C ARG A 34 -3.66 1.80 3.21
N PRO A 35 -3.63 1.18 4.40
CA PRO A 35 -4.68 0.27 4.79
C PRO A 35 -5.98 1.06 4.87
N THR A 36 -6.91 0.75 3.98
CA THR A 36 -8.22 1.37 3.93
C THR A 36 -9.22 0.36 4.47
N LYS A 37 -9.98 0.74 5.51
CA LYS A 37 -11.06 -0.10 6.08
C LYS A 37 -12.30 -0.18 5.18
N ALA A 38 -12.35 0.62 4.12
CA ALA A 38 -13.46 0.62 3.17
C ALA A 38 -13.42 -0.64 2.29
N PRO A 39 -14.60 -1.19 1.94
CA PRO A 39 -14.68 -2.28 0.99
C PRO A 39 -14.04 -1.86 -0.35
N PRO A 40 -13.30 -2.78 -1.01
CA PRO A 40 -12.67 -2.47 -2.29
C PRO A 40 -13.75 -2.09 -3.31
N LYS A 41 -13.48 -1.08 -4.13
CA LYS A 41 -14.37 -0.72 -5.24
C LYS A 41 -14.22 -1.77 -6.33
N ILE A 42 -15.18 -2.68 -6.40
CA ILE A 42 -15.20 -3.76 -7.39
C ILE A 42 -15.97 -3.29 -8.63
N GLN A 43 -15.41 -3.49 -9.82
CA GLN A 43 -16.15 -3.34 -11.07
C GLN A 43 -16.96 -4.61 -11.32
N GLU A 44 -18.28 -4.49 -11.48
CA GLU A 44 -19.18 -5.65 -11.55
C GLU A 44 -18.87 -6.59 -12.72
N ALA A 45 -18.40 -6.04 -13.85
CA ALA A 45 -17.94 -6.85 -14.98
C ALA A 45 -16.77 -7.78 -14.60
N ILE A 46 -15.84 -7.29 -13.78
CA ILE A 46 -14.71 -8.07 -13.28
C ILE A 46 -15.19 -9.05 -12.20
N ALA A 47 -16.13 -8.64 -11.34
CA ALA A 47 -16.73 -9.50 -10.33
C ALA A 47 -17.44 -10.72 -10.95
N ALA A 48 -18.21 -10.50 -12.01
CA ALA A 48 -18.92 -11.53 -12.75
C ALA A 48 -17.99 -12.50 -13.48
N LEU A 49 -16.81 -12.04 -13.91
CA LEU A 49 -15.78 -12.90 -14.51
C LEU A 49 -15.00 -13.71 -13.47
N LEU A 50 -14.77 -13.14 -12.29
CA LEU A 50 -14.11 -13.84 -11.18
C LEU A 50 -15.02 -14.86 -10.51
N SER A 51 -16.33 -14.57 -10.37
CA SER A 51 -17.29 -15.52 -9.78
C SER A 51 -17.46 -16.78 -10.64
N LYS A 52 -17.41 -16.64 -11.97
CA LYS A 52 -17.41 -17.78 -12.90
C LYS A 52 -16.12 -18.60 -12.86
N ARG A 53 -15.04 -18.09 -12.24
CA ARG A 53 -13.69 -18.68 -12.22
C ARG A 53 -13.25 -19.18 -10.84
N SER A 54 -13.86 -18.73 -9.76
CA SER A 54 -13.28 -18.93 -8.42
C SER A 54 -13.50 -20.33 -7.82
N ARG A 55 -12.44 -21.14 -7.82
CA ARG A 55 -12.19 -22.24 -6.86
C ARG A 55 -11.17 -21.81 -5.78
N LEU A 56 -11.17 -20.53 -5.40
CA LEU A 56 -10.28 -19.98 -4.37
C LEU A 56 -11.05 -18.98 -3.50
N SER A 57 -11.80 -19.47 -2.53
CA SER A 57 -12.33 -18.68 -1.41
C SER A 57 -11.53 -19.02 -0.15
N ALA A 58 -10.33 -18.48 0.02
CA ALA A 58 -9.54 -18.69 1.24
C ALA A 58 -8.55 -17.57 1.55
N ILE A 59 -8.85 -16.33 1.18
CA ILE A 59 -8.10 -15.16 1.70
C ILE A 59 -9.12 -14.25 2.37
N GLY A 60 -9.55 -14.64 3.56
CA GLY A 60 -10.28 -13.75 4.46
C GLY A 60 -9.39 -12.60 4.92
N PRO A 61 -9.96 -11.49 5.43
CA PRO A 61 -9.18 -10.38 5.95
C PRO A 61 -8.28 -10.85 7.09
N SER A 62 -7.00 -10.45 7.06
CA SER A 62 -6.04 -10.73 8.11
C SER A 62 -6.58 -10.25 9.48
N PRO A 63 -6.49 -11.06 10.55
CA PRO A 63 -7.05 -10.74 11.87
C PRO A 63 -6.43 -9.49 12.53
N ALA A 64 -5.36 -8.93 11.97
CA ALA A 64 -4.75 -7.68 12.43
C ALA A 64 -5.64 -6.42 12.24
N CYS A 65 -6.76 -6.53 11.51
CA CYS A 65 -7.68 -5.41 11.27
C CYS A 65 -8.88 -5.34 12.25
N LEU A 66 -9.02 -6.31 13.16
CA LEU A 66 -10.15 -6.44 14.09
C LEU A 66 -9.85 -6.03 15.54
N ALA A 67 -8.70 -5.38 15.79
CA ALA A 67 -8.37 -4.74 17.06
C ALA A 67 -8.40 -3.21 16.93
#